data_AF-A0A924VHP6-F1
#
_entry.id   AF-A0A924VHP6-F1
#
_cell.length_a   1.000
_cell.length_b   1.000
_cell.length_c   1.000
_cell.angle_alpha   90.00
_cell.angle_beta   90.00
_cell.angle_gamma   90.00
#
_symmetry.space_group_name_H-M   'P 1'
#
loop_
_entity.id
_entity.type
_entity.pdbx_description
1 polymer ?
#
loop_
_entity_poly.entity_id
_entity_poly.type
_entity_poly.pdbx_seq_one_letter_code
_entity_poly.pdbx_strand_id
1 'polypeptide(L)'
;MKVTFLGTGTSQGIPVIACDCEVCKSQDKHDKRLRVSVLIEEQEKTLVVDAGPDFRYQMLRAGVRQLDALLFTHEHKDHVAGLDDIRAFNFKQQSEIDVYA
;
A
#
# COMPACT_ATOMS: atom_id res chain seq x y z
N MET A 1 5.79 17.29 -6.66
CA MET A 1 5.82 15.87 -6.27
C MET A 1 5.98 15.68 -4.75
N LYS A 2 5.17 14.81 -4.15
CA LYS A 2 5.29 14.29 -2.77
C LYS A 2 5.26 12.77 -2.83
N VAL A 3 6.13 12.12 -2.05
CA VAL A 3 6.24 10.66 -1.97
C VAL A 3 5.99 10.22 -0.53
N THR A 4 5.09 9.26 -0.34
CA THR A 4 4.76 8.69 0.97
C THR A 4 4.99 7.19 0.96
N PHE A 5 5.83 6.70 1.87
CA PHE A 5 6.03 5.27 2.08
C PHE A 5 4.82 4.69 2.84
N LEU A 6 3.97 3.95 2.13
CA LEU A 6 2.79 3.28 2.71
C LEU A 6 3.20 2.01 3.45
N GLY A 7 4.24 1.34 3.00
CA GLY A 7 4.87 0.23 3.72
C GLY A 7 6.34 0.13 3.36
N THR A 8 7.12 -0.39 4.31
CA THR A 8 8.58 -0.53 4.24
C THR A 8 9.04 -1.91 4.74
N GLY A 9 8.10 -2.85 4.85
CA GLY A 9 8.33 -4.21 5.32
C GLY A 9 8.64 -5.17 4.18
N THR A 10 9.15 -6.33 4.56
CA THR A 10 9.26 -7.52 3.69
C THR A 10 7.87 -8.09 3.36
N SER A 11 7.81 -9.15 2.57
CA SER A 11 6.59 -9.86 2.18
C SER A 11 5.72 -10.31 3.36
N GLN A 12 6.33 -10.57 4.52
CA GLN A 12 5.66 -10.98 5.76
C GLN A 12 5.22 -9.80 6.63
N GLY A 13 5.66 -8.57 6.33
CA GLY A 13 5.56 -7.44 7.26
C GLY A 13 6.43 -7.63 8.51
N ILE A 14 6.35 -6.66 9.43
CA ILE A 14 6.90 -6.75 10.79
C ILE A 14 5.86 -6.19 11.76
N PRO A 15 5.48 -6.91 12.83
CA PRO A 15 5.99 -8.21 13.27
C PRO A 15 5.65 -9.37 12.33
N VAL A 16 6.55 -10.36 12.26
CA VAL A 16 6.24 -11.64 11.61
C VAL A 16 5.32 -12.44 12.53
N ILE A 17 4.32 -13.12 11.93
CA ILE A 17 3.38 -13.99 12.65
C ILE A 17 4.15 -14.99 13.53
N ALA A 18 3.82 -15.01 14.83
CA ALA A 18 4.42 -15.89 15.84
C ALA A 18 5.95 -15.72 16.07
N CYS A 19 6.54 -14.58 15.68
CA CYS A 19 7.95 -14.30 15.94
C CYS A 19 8.15 -13.52 17.26
N ASP A 20 9.04 -14.03 18.10
CA ASP A 20 9.34 -13.49 19.43
C ASP A 20 10.65 -12.70 19.52
N CYS A 21 11.29 -12.36 18.38
CA CYS A 21 12.56 -11.64 18.35
C CYS A 21 12.43 -10.19 18.83
N GLU A 22 13.57 -9.56 19.13
CA GLU A 22 13.65 -8.19 19.63
C GLU A 22 12.93 -7.18 18.73
N VAL A 23 13.13 -7.25 17.41
CA VAL A 23 12.48 -6.34 16.44
C VAL A 23 10.95 -6.53 16.41
N CYS A 24 10.47 -7.78 16.42
CA CYS A 24 9.03 -8.05 16.41
C CYS A 24 8.36 -7.58 17.71
N LYS A 25 9.06 -7.65 18.85
CA LYS A 25 8.61 -7.16 20.17
C LYS A 25 8.88 -5.69 20.44
N SER A 26 9.65 -5.02 19.59
CA SER A 26 10.01 -3.61 19.72
C SER A 26 8.77 -2.74 19.93
N GLN A 27 8.88 -1.76 20.83
CA GLN A 27 7.86 -0.74 21.06
C GLN A 27 8.06 0.48 20.14
N ASP A 28 9.15 0.54 19.37
CA ASP A 28 9.33 1.57 18.36
C ASP A 28 8.30 1.36 17.24
N LYS A 29 7.53 2.42 16.96
CA LYS A 29 6.55 2.43 15.88
C LYS A 29 7.18 2.21 14.49
N HIS A 30 8.45 2.55 14.30
CA HIS A 30 9.14 2.34 13.00
C HIS A 30 9.47 0.87 12.72
N ASP A 31 9.45 0.02 13.74
CA ASP A 31 9.56 -1.43 13.58
C ASP A 31 8.23 -2.09 13.20
N LYS A 32 7.11 -1.35 13.20
CA LYS A 32 5.81 -1.85 12.74
C LYS A 32 5.66 -1.55 11.25
N ARG A 33 5.93 -2.54 10.40
CA ARG A 33 6.08 -2.38 8.95
C ARG A 33 5.03 -3.18 8.19
N LEU A 34 4.23 -2.48 7.40
CA LEU A 34 3.33 -3.07 6.41
C LEU A 34 4.12 -3.53 5.17
N ARG A 35 3.53 -4.38 4.35
CA ARG A 35 4.11 -4.79 3.05
C ARG A 35 4.38 -3.56 2.18
N VAL A 36 5.46 -3.61 1.42
CA VAL A 36 5.97 -2.47 0.65
C VAL A 36 4.92 -1.91 -0.30
N SER A 37 4.79 -0.58 -0.30
CA SER A 37 3.97 0.19 -1.25
C SER A 37 4.32 1.67 -1.10
N VAL A 38 4.19 2.42 -2.18
CA VAL A 38 4.49 3.86 -2.20
C VAL A 38 3.33 4.61 -2.83
N LEU A 39 2.95 5.72 -2.20
CA LEU A 39 2.01 6.71 -2.74
C LEU A 39 2.80 7.87 -3.33
N ILE A 40 2.49 8.23 -4.57
CA ILE A 40 3.04 9.39 -5.26
C ILE A 40 1.89 10.36 -5.53
N GLU A 41 2.05 11.58 -5.03
CA GLU A 41 1.11 12.68 -5.22
C GLU A 41 1.83 13.79 -6.00
N GLU A 42 1.32 14.11 -7.19
CA GLU A 42 1.85 15.19 -8.01
C GLU A 42 0.72 15.96 -8.68
N GLN A 43 0.70 17.28 -8.48
CA GLN A 43 -0.41 18.14 -8.91
C GLN A 43 -1.73 17.60 -8.35
N GLU A 44 -2.71 17.29 -9.20
CA GLU A 44 -4.00 16.69 -8.83
C GLU A 44 -4.06 15.19 -9.11
N LYS A 45 -2.90 14.55 -9.29
CA LYS A 45 -2.78 13.12 -9.59
C LYS A 45 -2.25 12.33 -8.42
N THR A 46 -2.89 11.19 -8.18
CA THR A 46 -2.56 10.23 -7.14
C THR A 46 -2.25 8.88 -7.76
N LEU A 47 -1.02 8.41 -7.60
CA LEU A 47 -0.56 7.11 -8.07
C LEU A 47 -0.10 6.25 -6.90
N VAL A 48 -0.47 4.97 -6.90
CA VAL A 48 0.09 3.98 -5.97
C VAL A 48 0.99 3.02 -6.73
N VAL A 49 2.14 2.71 -6.15
CA VAL A 49 3.01 1.61 -6.58
C VAL A 49 2.75 0.42 -5.66
N ASP A 50 2.28 -0.67 -6.26
CA ASP A 50 1.82 -1.92 -5.64
C ASP A 50 0.62 -1.81 -4.69
N ALA A 51 -0.32 -2.74 -4.86
CA ALA A 51 -1.50 -2.94 -4.01
C ALA A 51 -1.42 -4.28 -3.29
N GLY A 52 -0.53 -4.35 -2.29
CA GLY A 52 -0.37 -5.50 -1.41
C GLY A 52 -1.58 -5.73 -0.49
N PRO A 53 -1.57 -6.78 0.35
CA PRO A 53 -2.73 -7.11 1.18
C PRO A 53 -2.99 -6.09 2.30
N ASP A 54 -2.12 -5.10 2.51
CA ASP A 54 -2.32 -3.98 3.44
C ASP A 54 -2.98 -2.76 2.77
N PHE A 55 -3.23 -2.80 1.46
CA PHE A 55 -3.63 -1.65 0.64
C PHE A 55 -4.80 -0.86 1.24
N ARG A 56 -5.90 -1.53 1.61
CA ARG A 56 -7.03 -0.88 2.29
C ARG A 56 -6.61 -0.08 3.52
N TYR A 57 -5.82 -0.69 4.41
CA TYR A 57 -5.38 -0.02 5.62
C TYR A 57 -4.42 1.13 5.31
N GLN A 58 -3.53 0.95 4.34
CA GLN A 58 -2.61 1.98 3.85
C GLN A 58 -3.34 3.20 3.31
N MET A 59 -4.36 3.00 2.46
CA MET A 59 -5.20 4.08 1.91
C MET A 59 -5.96 4.84 2.99
N LEU A 60 -6.55 4.11 3.96
CA LEU A 60 -7.26 4.71 5.08
C LEU A 60 -6.32 5.52 5.99
N ARG A 61 -5.15 4.96 6.33
CA ARG A 61 -4.15 5.61 7.20
C ARG A 61 -3.56 6.86 6.54
N ALA A 62 -3.34 6.83 5.23
CA ALA A 62 -2.85 7.96 4.46
C ALA A 62 -3.95 8.97 4.08
N GLY A 63 -5.22 8.66 4.34
CA GLY A 63 -6.34 9.54 4.03
C GLY A 63 -6.60 9.72 2.53
N VAL A 64 -6.23 8.73 1.70
CA VAL A 64 -6.36 8.79 0.25
C VAL A 64 -7.83 8.79 -0.15
N ARG A 65 -8.24 9.77 -0.96
CA ARG A 65 -9.63 9.97 -1.40
C ARG A 65 -9.82 9.83 -2.90
N GLN A 66 -8.75 9.79 -3.66
CA GLN A 66 -8.70 9.71 -5.12
C GLN A 66 -7.53 8.82 -5.51
N LEU A 67 -7.69 8.05 -6.58
CA LEU A 67 -6.62 7.22 -7.14
C LEU A 67 -6.76 7.32 -8.66
N ASP A 68 -5.74 7.84 -9.33
CA ASP A 68 -5.74 8.00 -10.78
C ASP A 68 -5.10 6.78 -11.45
N ALA A 69 -4.06 6.21 -10.84
CA ALA A 69 -3.35 5.08 -11.41
C ALA A 69 -2.76 4.15 -10.34
N LEU A 70 -2.64 2.88 -10.70
CA LEU A 70 -1.94 1.84 -9.95
C LEU A 70 -0.84 1.26 -10.84
N LEU A 71 0.39 1.24 -10.34
CA LEU A 71 1.53 0.61 -11.01
C LEU A 71 1.97 -0.61 -10.21
N PHE A 72 1.95 -1.79 -10.80
CA PHE A 72 2.54 -2.99 -10.23
C PHE A 72 4.00 -3.13 -10.64
N THR A 73 4.82 -3.59 -9.71
CA THR A 73 6.23 -3.91 -9.98
C THR A 73 6.41 -5.35 -10.47
N HIS A 74 5.72 -6.31 -9.85
CA HIS A 74 5.71 -7.73 -10.20
C HIS A 74 4.56 -8.47 -9.49
N GLU A 75 4.35 -9.75 -9.82
CA GLU A 75 3.14 -10.53 -9.52
C GLU A 75 3.10 -11.24 -8.15
N HIS A 76 4.06 -10.97 -7.26
CA HIS A 76 4.07 -11.58 -5.93
C HIS A 76 2.94 -11.06 -5.03
N LYS A 77 2.45 -11.92 -4.13
CA LYS A 77 1.23 -11.67 -3.35
C LYS A 77 1.31 -10.46 -2.42
N ASP A 78 2.49 -10.19 -1.87
CA ASP A 78 2.75 -9.01 -1.08
C ASP A 78 2.63 -7.70 -1.85
N HIS A 79 2.59 -7.75 -3.19
CA HIS A 79 2.43 -6.61 -4.09
C HIS A 79 1.05 -6.54 -4.75
N VAL A 80 0.34 -7.67 -4.94
CA VAL A 80 -0.91 -7.70 -5.75
C VAL A 80 -2.18 -8.08 -4.99
N ALA A 81 -2.08 -8.66 -3.78
CA ALA A 81 -3.23 -9.29 -3.12
C ALA A 81 -4.31 -8.33 -2.62
N GLY A 82 -4.06 -7.01 -2.66
CA GLY A 82 -5.03 -5.96 -2.32
C GLY A 82 -5.70 -5.30 -3.51
N LEU A 83 -5.47 -5.79 -4.75
CA LEU A 83 -6.06 -5.20 -5.96
C LEU A 83 -7.59 -5.06 -5.88
N ASP A 84 -8.27 -6.00 -5.23
CA ASP A 84 -9.73 -5.97 -5.08
C ASP A 84 -10.28 -4.70 -4.39
N ASP A 85 -9.48 -4.07 -3.53
CA ASP A 85 -9.88 -2.88 -2.78
C ASP A 85 -9.94 -1.59 -3.64
N ILE A 86 -9.39 -1.59 -4.87
CA ILE A 86 -9.50 -0.42 -5.77
C ILE A 86 -10.95 -0.14 -6.19
N ARG A 87 -11.83 -1.12 -6.06
CA ARG A 87 -13.26 -0.99 -6.41
C ARG A 87 -13.94 0.15 -5.67
N ALA A 88 -13.50 0.48 -4.46
CA ALA A 88 -14.02 1.62 -3.70
C ALA A 88 -13.72 2.95 -4.42
N PHE A 89 -12.55 3.08 -5.05
CA PHE A 89 -12.19 4.24 -5.85
C PHE A 89 -12.95 4.27 -7.17
N ASN A 90 -13.09 3.14 -7.86
CA ASN A 90 -13.91 3.06 -9.08
C ASN A 90 -15.33 3.54 -8.82
N PHE A 91 -15.95 3.02 -7.75
CA PHE A 91 -17.30 3.41 -7.37
C PHE A 91 -17.40 4.89 -7.01
N LYS A 92 -16.44 5.43 -6.26
CA LYS A 92 -16.47 6.85 -5.87
C LYS A 92 -16.25 7.78 -7.07
N GLN A 93 -15.33 7.43 -7.97
CA GLN A 93 -14.90 8.29 -9.08
C GLN A 93 -15.76 8.13 -10.33
N GLN A 94 -16.59 7.08 -10.41
CA GLN A 94 -17.39 6.75 -11.59
C GLN A 94 -16.51 6.57 -12.84
N SER A 95 -15.30 6.05 -12.65
CA SER A 95 -14.30 5.76 -13.68
C SER A 95 -13.53 4.50 -13.31
N GLU A 96 -12.86 3.90 -14.28
CA GLU A 96 -11.85 2.89 -14.00
C GLU A 96 -10.56 3.54 -13.48
N ILE A 97 -9.80 2.82 -12.66
CA ILE A 97 -8.42 3.17 -12.32
C ILE A 97 -7.52 2.60 -13.42
N ASP A 98 -6.61 3.42 -13.96
CA ASP A 98 -5.60 2.92 -14.88
C ASP A 98 -4.62 1.99 -14.14
N VAL A 99 -4.45 0.77 -14.64
CA VAL A 99 -3.53 -0.22 -14.06
C VAL A 99 -2.39 -0.50 -15.04
N TYR A 100 -1.16 -0.35 -14.57
CA TYR A 100 0.08 -0.63 -15.28
C TYR A 100 0.84 -1.76 -14.58
N ALA A 101 1.52 -2.61 -15.33
CA ALA A 101 2.31 -3.75 -14.82
C ALA A 101 3.50 -4.05 -15.73
#